data_AF-A0A9D2ZWW4-F1
#
_entry.id   AF-A0A9D2ZWW4-F1
#
_cell.length_a   1.000
_cell.length_b   1.000
_cell.length_c   1.000
_cell.angle_alpha   90.00
_cell.angle_beta   90.00
_cell.angle_gamma   90.00
#
_symmetry.space_group_name_H-M   'P 1'
#
loop_
_entity.id
_entity.type
_entity.pdbx_description
1 polymer ?
#
loop_
_entity_poly.entity_id
_entity_poly.type
_entity_poly.pdbx_seq_one_letter_code
_entity_poly.pdbx_strand_id
1 'polypeptide(L)'
;HRCMVIEVMGRNVGWIALHAGMAAGAHAILMPEFPVSFDQIAEWVTSAKDRGRAPIVVVAEGFVPEGFDSQVADHGVDNHGRVRLGGIANYLAPKIEEITGIESRATILGHLQRGGSPTAYDRVLSTRLGMAAVDLAQHGHWGKMASLKGTDIVSVEMSSAVHSLKSVPLHRWEEAQVLFG
;
A
#
# COMPACT_ATOMS: atom_id res chain seq x y z
N HIS A 1 -3.38 -22.28 13.26
CA HIS A 1 -3.79 -20.87 13.14
C HIS A 1 -4.25 -20.58 11.71
N ARG A 2 -5.20 -19.66 11.51
CA ARG A 2 -5.65 -19.22 10.17
C ARG A 2 -4.71 -18.14 9.62
N CYS A 3 -4.61 -18.04 8.31
CA CYS A 3 -3.94 -16.93 7.61
C CYS A 3 -4.94 -15.80 7.34
N MET A 4 -4.58 -14.56 7.66
CA MET A 4 -5.36 -13.37 7.34
C MET A 4 -4.72 -12.63 6.17
N VAL A 5 -5.48 -12.41 5.10
CA VAL A 5 -5.07 -11.63 3.93
C VAL A 5 -5.84 -10.31 3.94
N ILE A 6 -5.15 -9.20 4.19
CA ILE A 6 -5.75 -7.87 4.34
C ILE A 6 -5.40 -7.00 3.14
N GLU A 7 -6.42 -6.59 2.40
CA GLU A 7 -6.30 -5.66 1.28
C GLU A 7 -6.42 -4.21 1.75
N VAL A 8 -5.39 -3.43 1.44
CA VAL A 8 -5.30 -1.99 1.73
C VAL A 8 -5.31 -1.19 0.43
N MET A 9 -5.60 0.12 0.54
CA MET A 9 -5.47 1.01 -0.61
C MET A 9 -4.01 1.09 -1.05
N GLY A 10 -3.75 1.40 -2.32
CA GLY A 10 -2.36 1.40 -2.82
C GLY A 10 -2.23 1.23 -4.32
N ARG A 11 -3.21 1.72 -5.09
CA ARG A 11 -3.35 1.63 -6.54
C ARG A 11 -2.07 1.38 -7.35
N ASN A 12 -1.13 2.32 -7.35
CA ASN A 12 0.11 2.21 -8.13
C ASN A 12 1.36 2.14 -7.25
N VAL A 13 1.22 2.35 -5.94
CA VAL A 13 2.35 2.48 -5.01
C VAL A 13 2.01 1.86 -3.65
N GLY A 14 2.97 1.16 -3.07
CA GLY A 14 2.80 0.29 -1.91
C GLY A 14 2.93 0.93 -0.53
N TRP A 15 3.05 2.25 -0.39
CA TRP A 15 3.36 2.89 0.91
C TRP A 15 2.41 2.51 2.05
N ILE A 16 1.10 2.39 1.77
CA ILE A 16 0.13 1.98 2.79
C ILE A 16 0.37 0.53 3.20
N ALA A 17 0.57 -0.37 2.24
CA ALA A 17 0.86 -1.78 2.52
C ALA A 17 2.16 -1.95 3.31
N LEU A 18 3.23 -1.23 2.93
CA LEU A 18 4.49 -1.20 3.65
C LEU A 18 4.29 -0.80 5.11
N HIS A 19 3.74 0.40 5.34
CA HIS A 19 3.62 0.93 6.70
C HIS A 19 2.62 0.15 7.55
N ALA A 20 1.48 -0.24 7.00
CA ALA A 20 0.49 -1.03 7.72
C ALA A 20 1.03 -2.42 8.05
N GLY A 21 1.71 -3.07 7.11
CA GLY A 21 2.32 -4.38 7.31
C GLY A 21 3.42 -4.36 8.35
N MET A 22 4.34 -3.40 8.28
CA MET A 22 5.40 -3.23 9.30
C MET A 22 4.79 -2.98 10.69
N ALA A 23 3.80 -2.09 10.79
CA ALA A 23 3.16 -1.77 12.07
C ALA A 23 2.37 -2.95 12.66
N ALA A 24 1.78 -3.79 11.80
CA ALA A 24 1.00 -4.96 12.21
C ALA A 24 1.86 -6.20 12.48
N GLY A 25 3.15 -6.19 12.14
CA GLY A 25 4.00 -7.38 12.16
C GLY A 25 3.54 -8.42 11.13
N ALA A 26 3.20 -7.97 9.92
CA ALA A 26 2.82 -8.84 8.81
C ALA A 26 4.00 -9.74 8.40
N HIS A 27 3.68 -10.99 8.05
CA HIS A 27 4.64 -12.00 7.63
C HIS A 27 4.88 -11.97 6.11
N ALA A 28 4.02 -11.25 5.38
CA ALA A 28 4.23 -10.88 3.98
C ALA A 28 3.55 -9.54 3.70
N ILE A 29 4.20 -8.67 2.94
CA ILE A 29 3.66 -7.38 2.50
C ILE A 29 3.71 -7.33 0.99
N LEU A 30 2.60 -7.23 0.27
CA LEU A 30 2.57 -7.37 -1.18
C LEU A 30 2.29 -6.01 -1.84
N MET A 31 3.19 -5.56 -2.72
CA MET A 31 3.19 -4.21 -3.28
C MET A 31 3.41 -4.20 -4.81
N PRO A 32 2.83 -3.24 -5.55
CA PRO A 32 2.98 -3.16 -7.00
C PRO A 32 4.44 -3.07 -7.47
N GLU A 33 5.30 -2.45 -6.67
CA GLU A 33 6.72 -2.24 -6.99
C GLU A 33 7.55 -3.53 -7.01
N PHE A 34 7.15 -4.56 -6.26
CA PHE A 34 7.92 -5.79 -6.07
C PHE A 34 7.01 -7.01 -6.23
N PRO A 35 6.78 -7.47 -7.47
CA PRO A 35 6.04 -8.70 -7.75
C PRO A 35 6.72 -9.90 -7.07
N VAL A 36 5.91 -10.82 -6.54
CA VAL A 36 6.37 -12.07 -5.95
C VAL A 36 5.46 -13.21 -6.39
N SER A 37 6.01 -14.42 -6.49
CA SER A 37 5.27 -15.62 -6.85
C SER A 37 4.35 -16.10 -5.73
N PHE A 38 3.34 -16.90 -6.10
CA PHE A 38 2.48 -17.56 -5.12
C PHE A 38 3.24 -18.50 -4.18
N ASP A 39 4.25 -19.20 -4.71
CA ASP A 39 5.07 -20.12 -3.94
C ASP A 39 5.87 -19.38 -2.85
N GLN A 40 6.42 -18.21 -3.18
CA GLN A 40 7.13 -17.40 -2.20
C GLN A 40 6.19 -16.89 -1.08
N ILE A 41 4.97 -16.47 -1.44
CA ILE A 41 3.96 -16.06 -0.46
C ILE A 41 3.59 -17.25 0.45
N ALA A 42 3.37 -18.42 -0.15
CA ALA A 42 3.04 -19.65 0.57
C ALA A 42 4.17 -20.08 1.52
N GLU A 43 5.44 -19.92 1.13
CA GLU A 43 6.61 -20.17 1.98
C GLU A 43 6.60 -19.28 3.22
N TRP A 44 6.40 -17.97 3.05
CA TRP A 44 6.33 -17.04 4.20
C TRP A 44 5.15 -17.35 5.12
N VAL A 45 3.98 -17.65 4.56
CA VAL A 45 2.79 -18.03 5.33
C VAL A 45 3.03 -19.32 6.12
N THR A 46 3.67 -20.32 5.51
CA THR A 46 3.98 -21.61 6.15
C THR A 46 5.00 -21.42 7.26
N SER A 47 6.08 -20.68 7.00
CA SER A 47 7.11 -20.35 7.98
C SER A 47 6.52 -19.69 9.24
N ALA A 48 5.59 -18.74 9.08
CA ALA A 48 4.91 -18.08 10.20
C ALA A 48 4.14 -19.07 11.08
N LYS A 49 3.39 -19.98 10.42
CA LYS A 49 2.61 -21.01 11.10
C LYS A 49 3.50 -22.01 11.82
N ASP A 50 4.61 -22.43 11.21
CA ASP A 50 5.54 -23.41 11.79
C ASP A 50 6.25 -22.86 13.03
N ARG A 51 6.44 -21.54 13.11
CA ARG A 51 6.87 -20.85 14.33
C ARG A 51 5.75 -20.60 15.35
N GLY A 52 4.56 -21.18 15.13
CA GLY A 52 3.41 -21.08 16.03
C GLY A 52 2.66 -19.74 15.97
N ARG A 53 2.86 -18.94 14.92
CA ARG A 53 2.16 -17.65 14.75
C ARG A 53 0.97 -17.79 13.81
N ALA A 54 0.03 -16.84 13.90
CA ALA A 54 -1.02 -16.69 12.90
C ALA A 54 -0.49 -15.87 11.72
N PRO A 55 -0.42 -16.42 10.50
CA PRO A 55 0.11 -15.68 9.36
C PRO A 55 -0.76 -14.46 9.02
N ILE A 56 -0.09 -13.36 8.66
CA ILE A 56 -0.73 -12.10 8.27
C ILE A 56 -0.08 -11.65 6.97
N VAL A 57 -0.87 -11.52 5.92
CA VAL A 57 -0.48 -11.01 4.61
C VAL A 57 -1.18 -9.68 4.41
N VAL A 58 -0.42 -8.60 4.23
CA VAL A 58 -0.97 -7.30 3.84
C VAL A 58 -0.71 -7.09 2.36
N VAL A 59 -1.73 -6.75 1.58
CA VAL A 59 -1.62 -6.58 0.13
C VAL A 59 -2.19 -5.24 -0.30
N ALA A 60 -1.44 -4.48 -1.10
CA ALA A 60 -1.97 -3.30 -1.77
C ALA A 60 -2.97 -3.72 -2.86
N GLU A 61 -4.09 -3.00 -3.00
CA GLU A 61 -5.08 -3.20 -4.08
C GLU A 61 -4.45 -3.17 -5.50
N GLY A 62 -3.26 -2.58 -5.62
CA GLY A 62 -2.48 -2.47 -6.84
C GLY A 62 -1.62 -3.69 -7.20
N PHE A 63 -1.47 -4.66 -6.29
CA PHE A 63 -0.49 -5.74 -6.41
C PHE A 63 -0.76 -6.64 -7.61
N VAL A 64 0.31 -6.95 -8.35
CA VAL A 64 0.31 -7.92 -9.45
C VAL A 64 1.34 -9.00 -9.11
N PRO A 65 0.91 -10.27 -8.98
CA PRO A 65 1.83 -11.37 -8.73
C PRO A 65 2.84 -11.54 -9.87
N GLU A 66 3.99 -12.16 -9.55
CA GLU A 66 4.97 -12.50 -10.58
C GLU A 66 4.38 -13.43 -11.65
N GLY A 67 4.67 -13.15 -12.92
CA GLY A 67 4.15 -13.91 -14.06
C GLY A 67 2.77 -13.47 -14.55
N PHE A 68 2.18 -12.40 -14.00
CA PHE A 68 0.92 -11.82 -14.47
C PHE A 68 1.16 -10.48 -15.15
N ASP A 69 0.52 -10.28 -16.31
CA ASP A 69 0.62 -9.03 -17.08
C ASP A 69 -0.24 -7.89 -16.49
N SER A 70 -1.29 -8.24 -15.75
CA SER A 70 -2.24 -7.31 -15.16
C SER A 70 -2.83 -7.86 -13.87
N GLN A 71 -3.57 -7.01 -13.16
CA GLN A 71 -4.24 -7.43 -11.94
C GLN A 71 -5.22 -8.58 -12.18
N VAL A 72 -5.25 -9.49 -11.21
CA VAL A 72 -6.02 -10.74 -11.33
C VAL A 72 -7.49 -10.55 -10.93
N ALA A 73 -7.83 -9.44 -10.28
CA ALA A 73 -9.19 -9.08 -9.91
C ALA A 73 -9.78 -8.11 -10.96
N ASP A 74 -10.79 -8.58 -11.71
CA ASP A 74 -11.50 -7.76 -12.68
C ASP A 74 -12.75 -7.14 -12.05
N HIS A 75 -12.74 -5.82 -11.88
CA HIS A 75 -13.88 -5.03 -11.44
C HIS A 75 -14.36 -4.02 -12.49
N GLY A 76 -13.93 -4.19 -13.75
CA GLY A 76 -14.26 -3.29 -14.84
C GLY A 76 -13.63 -1.90 -14.69
N VAL A 77 -14.25 -0.88 -15.32
CA VAL A 77 -13.81 0.51 -15.29
C VAL A 77 -14.75 1.38 -14.46
N ASP A 78 -14.22 2.40 -13.79
CA ASP A 78 -15.01 3.43 -13.12
C ASP A 78 -15.61 4.45 -14.11
N ASN A 79 -16.40 5.39 -13.58
CA ASN A 79 -17.04 6.45 -14.38
C ASN A 79 -16.06 7.40 -15.09
N HIS A 80 -14.75 7.28 -14.83
CA HIS A 80 -13.68 8.06 -15.47
C HIS A 80 -12.84 7.19 -16.41
N GLY A 81 -13.29 5.97 -16.75
CA GLY A 81 -12.60 5.05 -17.64
C GLY A 81 -11.36 4.40 -17.02
N ARG A 82 -11.19 4.47 -15.70
CA ARG A 82 -10.03 3.91 -15.00
C ARG A 82 -10.37 2.51 -14.49
N VAL A 83 -9.43 1.56 -14.60
CA VAL A 83 -9.61 0.21 -14.03
C VAL A 83 -9.92 0.33 -12.54
N ARG A 84 -11.04 -0.27 -12.14
CA ARG A 84 -11.49 -0.33 -10.76
C ARG A 84 -10.63 -1.35 -10.04
N LEU A 85 -9.90 -0.90 -9.03
CA LEU A 85 -9.00 -1.77 -8.28
C LEU A 85 -9.70 -2.33 -7.05
N GLY A 86 -9.19 -3.46 -6.58
CA GLY A 86 -9.64 -4.16 -5.39
C GLY A 86 -9.94 -5.63 -5.67
N GLY A 87 -10.10 -6.42 -4.60
CA GLY A 87 -10.46 -7.84 -4.69
C GLY A 87 -9.28 -8.80 -4.86
N ILE A 88 -8.04 -8.32 -4.92
CA ILE A 88 -6.84 -9.17 -4.98
C ILE A 88 -6.74 -10.08 -3.75
N ALA A 89 -7.18 -9.64 -2.57
CA ALA A 89 -7.22 -10.52 -1.40
C ALA A 89 -8.19 -11.70 -1.57
N ASN A 90 -9.31 -11.52 -2.28
CA ASN A 90 -10.25 -12.61 -2.59
C ASN A 90 -9.65 -13.62 -3.57
N TYR A 91 -8.65 -13.23 -4.35
CA TYR A 91 -7.88 -14.13 -5.21
C TYR A 91 -6.74 -14.83 -4.46
N LEU A 92 -5.99 -14.07 -3.66
CA LEU A 92 -4.85 -14.57 -2.90
C LEU A 92 -5.25 -15.58 -1.81
N ALA A 93 -6.30 -15.32 -1.04
CA ALA A 93 -6.65 -16.17 0.10
C ALA A 93 -6.97 -17.63 -0.31
N PRO A 94 -7.83 -17.90 -1.32
CA PRO A 94 -8.05 -19.26 -1.80
C PRO A 94 -6.78 -19.92 -2.35
N LYS A 95 -5.92 -19.16 -3.06
CA LYS A 95 -4.66 -19.69 -3.61
C LYS A 95 -3.66 -20.06 -2.53
N ILE A 96 -3.52 -19.23 -1.49
CA ILE A 96 -2.67 -19.54 -0.34
C ILE A 96 -3.18 -20.80 0.37
N GLU A 97 -4.50 -20.93 0.56
CA GLU A 97 -5.09 -22.12 1.19
C GLU A 97 -4.89 -23.38 0.35
N GLU A 98 -5.06 -23.29 -0.98
CA GLU A 98 -4.81 -24.39 -1.91
C GLU A 98 -3.37 -24.91 -1.82
N ILE A 99 -2.38 -24.00 -1.79
CA ILE A 99 -0.95 -24.37 -1.78
C ILE A 99 -0.49 -24.86 -0.40
N THR A 100 -0.95 -24.21 0.67
CA THR A 100 -0.41 -24.44 2.04
C THR A 100 -1.27 -25.37 2.90
N GLY A 101 -2.54 -25.59 2.55
CA GLY A 101 -3.52 -26.24 3.40
C GLY A 101 -3.89 -25.44 4.66
N ILE A 102 -3.55 -24.14 4.72
CA ILE A 102 -3.84 -23.25 5.85
C ILE A 102 -5.12 -22.48 5.55
N GLU A 103 -6.15 -22.65 6.38
CA GLU A 103 -7.40 -21.86 6.29
C GLU A 103 -7.06 -20.37 6.17
N SER A 104 -7.48 -19.74 5.07
CA SER A 104 -7.10 -18.38 4.71
C SER A 104 -8.33 -17.51 4.49
N ARG A 105 -8.33 -16.29 5.07
CA ARG A 105 -9.47 -15.37 4.96
C ARG A 105 -9.05 -14.02 4.42
N ALA A 106 -9.81 -13.53 3.44
CA ALA A 106 -9.66 -12.20 2.89
C ALA A 106 -10.42 -11.16 3.72
N THR A 107 -9.86 -9.97 3.86
CA THR A 107 -10.52 -8.78 4.41
C THR A 107 -10.15 -7.58 3.56
N ILE A 108 -11.16 -6.94 2.96
CA ILE A 108 -10.98 -5.78 2.09
C ILE A 108 -11.43 -4.54 2.84
N LEU A 109 -10.47 -3.67 3.20
CA LEU A 109 -10.79 -2.45 3.95
C LEU A 109 -11.48 -1.40 3.06
N GLY A 110 -11.07 -1.30 1.80
CA GLY A 110 -11.64 -0.39 0.81
C GLY A 110 -11.75 1.05 1.30
N HIS A 111 -12.91 1.68 1.08
CA HIS A 111 -13.19 3.09 1.34
C HIS A 111 -13.14 3.49 2.82
N LEU A 112 -13.15 2.54 3.75
CA LEU A 112 -12.99 2.82 5.19
C LEU A 112 -11.71 3.62 5.45
N GLN A 113 -10.63 3.34 4.69
CA GLN A 113 -9.33 4.00 4.81
C GLN A 113 -9.33 5.47 4.36
N ARG A 114 -10.37 5.93 3.64
CA ARG A 114 -10.54 7.34 3.25
C ARG A 114 -11.49 8.10 4.17
N GLY A 115 -12.06 7.42 5.17
CA GLY A 115 -12.92 8.01 6.17
C GLY A 115 -12.24 8.12 7.53
N GLY A 116 -12.99 8.64 8.50
CA GLY A 116 -12.51 8.80 9.88
C GLY A 116 -11.94 10.19 10.18
N SER A 117 -11.76 10.46 11.48
CA SER A 117 -11.14 11.72 11.91
C SER A 117 -9.63 11.67 11.68
N PRO A 118 -9.02 12.72 11.10
CA PRO A 118 -7.58 12.76 10.85
C PRO A 118 -6.78 12.65 12.15
N THR A 119 -5.57 12.11 12.10
CA THR A 119 -4.69 12.03 13.28
C THR A 119 -4.23 13.42 13.74
N ALA A 120 -3.60 13.52 14.92
CA ALA A 120 -2.99 14.77 15.35
C ALA A 120 -1.90 15.24 14.37
N TYR A 121 -1.11 14.30 13.85
CA TYR A 121 -0.08 14.57 12.85
C TYR A 121 -0.70 15.11 11.56
N ASP A 122 -1.73 14.45 11.02
CA ASP A 122 -2.39 14.88 9.78
C ASP A 122 -3.01 16.28 9.92
N ARG A 123 -3.61 16.58 11.08
CA ARG A 123 -4.16 17.92 11.36
C ARG A 123 -3.08 19.00 11.34
N VAL A 124 -1.99 18.79 12.06
CA VAL A 124 -0.87 19.76 12.10
C VAL A 124 -0.25 19.92 10.71
N LEU A 125 0.01 18.82 10.00
CA LEU A 125 0.56 18.85 8.65
C LEU A 125 -0.36 19.61 7.69
N SER A 126 -1.66 19.33 7.72
CA SER A 126 -2.65 19.96 6.85
C SER A 126 -2.75 21.47 7.10
N THR A 127 -2.74 21.90 8.36
CA THR A 127 -2.71 23.33 8.71
C THR A 127 -1.45 24.00 8.17
N ARG A 128 -0.27 23.39 8.36
CA ARG A 128 1.01 23.96 7.88
C ARG A 128 1.06 24.05 6.35
N LEU A 129 0.56 23.03 5.64
CA LEU A 129 0.46 23.05 4.17
C LEU A 129 -0.51 24.13 3.69
N GLY A 130 -1.66 24.28 4.35
CA GLY A 130 -2.65 25.31 4.03
C GLY A 130 -2.09 26.73 4.21
N MET A 131 -1.38 26.99 5.31
CA MET A 131 -0.71 28.27 5.55
C MET A 131 0.31 28.59 4.45
N ALA A 132 1.18 27.62 4.12
CA ALA A 132 2.18 27.81 3.07
C ALA A 132 1.56 28.04 1.68
N ALA A 133 0.42 27.41 1.39
CA ALA A 133 -0.31 27.66 0.15
C ALA A 133 -0.86 29.10 0.07
N VAL A 134 -1.37 29.64 1.19
CA VAL A 134 -1.80 31.05 1.28
C VAL A 134 -0.61 31.99 1.07
N ASP A 135 0.53 31.72 1.70
CA ASP A 135 1.75 32.52 1.54
C ASP A 135 2.21 32.53 0.07
N LEU A 136 2.21 31.37 -0.60
CA LEU A 136 2.56 31.28 -2.02
C LEU A 136 1.65 32.15 -2.90
N ALA A 137 0.33 32.11 -2.66
CA ALA A 137 -0.63 32.91 -3.39
C ALA A 137 -0.45 34.41 -3.15
N GLN A 138 -0.25 34.82 -1.89
CA GLN A 138 -0.05 36.22 -1.50
C GLN A 138 1.19 36.83 -2.17
N HIS A 139 2.27 36.05 -2.32
CA HIS A 139 3.52 36.50 -2.93
C HIS A 139 3.57 36.28 -4.46
N GLY A 140 2.46 35.86 -5.09
CA GLY A 140 2.39 35.65 -6.54
C GLY A 140 3.23 34.49 -7.06
N HIS A 141 3.53 33.49 -6.23
CA HIS A 141 4.30 32.30 -6.59
C HIS A 141 3.42 31.24 -7.26
N TRP A 142 2.85 31.59 -8.42
CA TRP A 142 2.02 30.70 -9.23
C TRP A 142 2.81 29.51 -9.78
N GLY A 143 2.12 28.39 -10.03
CA GLY A 143 2.74 27.17 -10.57
C GLY A 143 3.53 26.36 -9.55
N LYS A 144 3.57 26.79 -8.28
CA LYS A 144 4.22 26.07 -7.17
C LYS A 144 3.21 25.37 -6.27
N MET A 145 3.69 24.34 -5.55
CA MET A 145 2.95 23.65 -4.51
C MET A 145 3.72 23.61 -3.20
N ALA A 146 3.00 23.66 -2.07
CA ALA A 146 3.57 23.34 -0.77
C ALA A 146 3.81 21.83 -0.65
N SER A 147 4.96 21.43 -0.12
CA SER A 147 5.36 20.05 0.04
C SER A 147 6.12 19.86 1.36
N LEU A 148 6.13 18.65 1.89
CA LEU A 148 6.87 18.28 3.09
C LEU A 148 8.20 17.63 2.71
N LYS A 149 9.32 18.19 3.19
CA LYS A 149 10.66 17.59 3.10
C LYS A 149 11.24 17.44 4.50
N GLY A 150 11.30 16.19 4.99
CA GLY A 150 11.59 15.94 6.39
C GLY A 150 10.51 16.57 7.27
N THR A 151 10.89 17.53 8.11
CA THR A 151 9.96 18.29 8.96
C THR A 151 9.55 19.64 8.39
N ASP A 152 10.18 20.06 7.29
CA ASP A 152 10.06 21.40 6.73
C ASP A 152 9.02 21.48 5.63
N ILE A 153 8.25 22.57 5.62
CA ILE A 153 7.36 22.89 4.50
C ILE A 153 8.16 23.70 3.50
N VAL A 154 8.22 23.18 2.28
CA VAL A 154 8.98 23.77 1.17
C VAL A 154 8.04 24.03 -0.02
N SER A 155 8.40 25.01 -0.84
CA SER A 155 7.73 25.22 -2.13
C SER A 155 8.47 24.47 -3.24
N VAL A 156 7.75 23.73 -4.07
CA VAL A 156 8.31 23.05 -5.25
C VAL A 156 7.50 23.39 -6.50
N GLU A 157 8.13 23.30 -7.66
CA GLU A 157 7.44 23.46 -8.94
C GLU A 157 6.42 22.33 -9.13
N MET A 158 5.17 22.67 -9.47
CA MET A 158 4.11 21.69 -9.67
C MET A 158 4.41 20.75 -10.85
N SER A 159 5.12 21.26 -11.87
CA SER A 159 5.60 20.47 -13.01
C SER A 159 6.55 19.35 -12.60
N SER A 160 7.39 19.56 -11.58
CA SER A 160 8.27 18.52 -11.05
C SER A 160 7.52 17.44 -10.28
N ALA A 161 6.40 17.79 -9.62
CA ALA A 161 5.64 16.86 -8.79
C ALA A 161 4.81 15.84 -9.58
N VAL A 162 4.43 16.17 -10.83
CA VAL A 162 3.59 15.30 -11.68
C VAL A 162 4.40 14.40 -12.62
N HIS A 163 5.73 14.52 -12.63
CA HIS A 163 6.58 13.82 -13.59
C HIS A 163 6.72 12.32 -13.31
N SER A 164 6.76 11.93 -12.04
CA SER A 164 6.99 10.54 -11.64
C SER A 164 6.22 10.20 -10.37
N LEU A 165 5.93 8.91 -10.19
CA LEU A 165 5.35 8.41 -8.95
C LEU A 165 6.43 8.29 -7.88
N LYS A 166 6.11 8.70 -6.66
CA LYS A 166 6.92 8.41 -5.48
C LYS A 166 6.69 6.95 -5.06
N SER A 167 7.39 6.02 -5.69
CA SER A 167 7.35 4.58 -5.40
C SER A 167 8.09 4.24 -4.10
N VAL A 168 7.78 3.07 -3.53
CA VAL A 168 8.57 2.50 -2.44
C VAL A 168 9.95 2.10 -2.99
N PRO A 169 11.06 2.63 -2.44
CA PRO A 169 12.39 2.27 -2.90
C PRO A 169 12.82 0.89 -2.36
N LEU A 170 13.69 0.20 -3.09
CA LEU A 170 14.13 -1.17 -2.78
C LEU A 170 14.63 -1.34 -1.34
N HIS A 171 15.47 -0.44 -0.83
CA HIS A 171 15.99 -0.56 0.54
C HIS A 171 14.90 -0.58 1.61
N ARG A 172 13.77 0.12 1.39
CA ARG A 172 12.62 0.11 2.33
C ARG A 172 11.88 -1.21 2.29
N TRP A 173 11.89 -1.87 1.15
CA TRP A 173 11.34 -3.21 0.98
C TRP A 173 12.24 -4.26 1.65
N GLU A 174 13.55 -4.19 1.42
CA GLU A 174 14.55 -5.06 2.07
C GLU A 174 14.49 -4.95 3.61
N GLU A 175 14.34 -3.74 4.15
CA GLU A 175 14.12 -3.51 5.59
C GLU A 175 12.90 -4.28 6.12
N ALA A 176 11.80 -4.30 5.37
CA ALA A 176 10.58 -5.00 5.76
C ALA A 176 10.69 -6.52 5.58
N GLN A 177 11.41 -6.99 4.55
CA GLN A 177 11.59 -8.42 4.27
C GLN A 177 12.25 -9.19 5.41
N VAL A 178 13.05 -8.54 6.26
CA VAL A 178 13.63 -9.17 7.46
C VAL A 178 12.55 -9.68 8.43
N LEU A 179 11.33 -9.13 8.35
CA LEU A 179 10.19 -9.51 9.19
C LEU A 179 9.33 -10.63 8.55
N PHE A 180 9.66 -11.07 7.34
CA PHE A 180 8.85 -12.02 6.60
C PHE A 180 9.17 -13.46 6.96
N GLY A 181 8.16 -14.31 6.71
CA GLY A 181 8.15 -15.64 7.28
C GLY A 181 7.86 -15.53 8.75
#